data_AF-A0A8T5NVK1-F1
#
_entry.id   AF-A0A8T5NVK1-F1
#
_cell.length_a   1.000
_cell.length_b   1.000
_cell.length_c   1.000
_cell.angle_alpha   90.00
_cell.angle_beta   90.00
_cell.angle_gamma   90.00
#
_symmetry.space_group_name_H-M   'P 1'
#
loop_
_entity.id
_entity.type
_entity.pdbx_description
1 polymer ?
#
loop_
_entity_poly.entity_id
_entity_poly.type
_entity_poly.pdbx_seq_one_letter_code
_entity_poly.pdbx_strand_id
1 'polypeptide(L)'
;EISKATFGMTPSEYKKFKGLKKENLRDHMNDLELIFSMLGERVSTEITKNEDAQGFIKVEAAAQRGGRVAGNARKETERELGRPILSGENYLSEPEKDKRKQIKDDHSGISE
;
A
#
# COMPACT_ATOMS: atom_id res chain seq x y z
N GLU A 1 -2.47 -13.28 0.86
CA GLU A 1 -3.83 -12.92 0.39
C GLU A 1 -4.13 -11.43 0.37
N ILE A 2 -4.26 -10.74 1.52
CA ILE A 2 -4.68 -9.33 1.57
C ILE A 2 -3.78 -8.44 0.69
N SER A 3 -2.47 -8.49 0.90
CA SER A 3 -1.50 -7.70 0.11
C SER A 3 -1.61 -7.97 -1.40
N LYS A 4 -1.79 -9.22 -1.81
CA LYS A 4 -1.94 -9.61 -3.21
C LYS A 4 -3.24 -9.08 -3.81
N ALA A 5 -4.34 -9.15 -3.08
CA ALA A 5 -5.62 -8.63 -3.54
C ALA A 5 -5.68 -7.08 -3.55
N THR A 6 -5.00 -6.41 -2.61
CA THR A 6 -4.94 -4.95 -2.53
C THR A 6 -3.98 -4.35 -3.58
N PHE A 7 -2.75 -4.86 -3.66
CA PHE A 7 -1.63 -4.27 -4.39
C PHE A 7 -1.18 -5.08 -5.61
N GLY A 8 -1.78 -6.26 -5.84
CA GLY A 8 -1.35 -7.16 -6.92
C GLY A 8 -0.06 -7.94 -6.62
N MET A 9 0.53 -7.77 -5.44
CA MET A 9 1.80 -8.38 -5.04
C MET A 9 1.66 -9.12 -3.71
N THR A 10 2.30 -10.28 -3.59
CA THR A 10 2.53 -10.92 -2.29
C THR A 10 3.46 -10.06 -1.43
N PRO A 11 3.47 -10.22 -0.09
CA PRO A 11 4.39 -9.48 0.77
C PRO A 11 5.87 -9.63 0.36
N SER A 12 6.25 -10.82 -0.14
CA SER A 12 7.61 -11.08 -0.61
C SER A 12 7.94 -10.35 -1.91
N GLU A 13 7.01 -10.31 -2.87
CA GLU A 13 7.17 -9.53 -4.10
C GLU A 13 7.21 -8.04 -3.81
N TYR A 14 6.39 -7.58 -2.87
CA TYR A 14 6.33 -6.18 -2.48
C TYR A 14 7.62 -5.74 -1.78
N LYS A 15 8.19 -6.58 -0.90
CA LYS A 15 9.53 -6.34 -0.34
C LYS A 15 10.59 -6.20 -1.43
N LYS A 16 10.60 -7.11 -2.42
CA LYS A 16 11.52 -7.04 -3.57
C LYS A 16 11.32 -5.77 -4.39
N PHE A 17 10.06 -5.39 -4.64
CA PHE A 17 9.70 -4.17 -5.37
C PHE A 17 10.24 -2.91 -4.69
N LYS A 18 10.25 -2.87 -3.35
CA LYS A 18 10.85 -1.79 -2.55
C LYS A 18 12.35 -1.98 -2.23
N GLY A 19 13.01 -2.99 -2.81
CA GLY A 19 14.43 -3.25 -2.59
C GLY A 19 14.79 -3.75 -1.18
N LEU A 20 13.82 -4.26 -0.42
CA LEU A 20 14.01 -4.71 0.97
C LEU A 20 14.51 -6.15 1.01
N LYS A 21 15.47 -6.43 1.89
CA LYS A 21 16.02 -7.77 2.13
C LYS A 21 15.50 -8.37 3.42
N LYS A 22 15.69 -7.67 4.54
CA LYS A 22 15.35 -8.14 5.90
C LYS A 22 14.39 -7.20 6.63
N GLU A 23 14.19 -6.02 6.08
CA GLU A 23 13.41 -4.95 6.67
C GLU A 23 11.91 -5.27 6.67
N ASN A 24 11.19 -4.63 7.58
CA ASN A 24 9.75 -4.75 7.68
C ASN A 24 9.09 -3.88 6.59
N LEU A 25 8.26 -4.49 5.76
CA LEU A 25 7.61 -3.80 4.65
C LEU A 25 6.80 -2.57 5.11
N ARG A 26 6.13 -2.65 6.26
CA ARG A 26 5.27 -1.56 6.76
C ARG A 26 6.07 -0.29 7.07
N ASP A 27 7.31 -0.42 7.52
CA ASP A 27 8.16 0.72 7.87
C ASP A 27 8.63 1.48 6.62
N HIS A 28 8.53 0.84 5.45
CA HIS A 28 8.94 1.38 4.15
C HIS A 28 7.75 1.67 3.22
N MET A 29 6.52 1.60 3.73
CA MET A 29 5.30 1.99 3.04
C MET A 29 5.02 3.48 3.26
N ASN A 30 4.54 4.16 2.23
CA ASN A 30 3.98 5.50 2.35
C ASN A 30 2.59 5.47 3.02
N ASP A 31 2.08 6.64 3.39
CA ASP A 31 0.80 6.78 4.09
C ASP A 31 -0.37 6.09 3.37
N LEU A 32 -0.48 6.25 2.05
CA LEU A 32 -1.55 5.63 1.27
C LEU A 32 -1.38 4.11 1.23
N GLU A 33 -0.15 3.61 1.04
CA GLU A 33 0.15 2.18 1.10
C GLU A 33 -0.24 1.57 2.46
N LEU A 34 0.00 2.29 3.57
CA LEU A 34 -0.44 1.89 4.92
C LEU A 34 -1.96 1.92 5.07
N ILE A 35 -2.62 3.00 4.63
CA ILE A 35 -4.08 3.16 4.72
C ILE A 35 -4.80 2.03 3.98
N PHE A 36 -4.40 1.71 2.76
CA PHE A 36 -5.04 0.61 2.00
C PHE A 36 -4.72 -0.77 2.59
N SER A 37 -3.54 -0.94 3.21
CA SER A 37 -3.23 -2.17 3.95
C SER A 37 -4.16 -2.34 5.15
N MET A 38 -4.33 -1.28 5.95
CA MET A 38 -5.22 -1.28 7.11
C MET A 38 -6.69 -1.47 6.72
N LEU A 39 -7.15 -0.84 5.64
CA LEU A 39 -8.49 -1.06 5.11
C LEU A 39 -8.72 -2.53 4.77
N GLY A 40 -7.77 -3.16 4.06
CA GLY A 40 -7.85 -4.57 3.70
C GLY A 40 -7.89 -5.49 4.92
N GLU A 41 -7.05 -5.22 5.92
CA GLU A 41 -7.00 -5.95 7.20
C GLU A 41 -8.29 -5.81 7.99
N ARG A 42 -8.82 -4.59 8.11
CA ARG A 42 -10.03 -4.28 8.87
C ARG A 42 -11.25 -4.94 8.22
N VAL A 43 -11.40 -4.82 6.91
CA VAL A 43 -12.51 -5.44 6.17
C VAL A 43 -12.43 -6.96 6.22
N SER A 44 -11.24 -7.54 6.03
CA SER A 44 -11.05 -9.00 6.16
C SER A 44 -11.48 -9.49 7.53
N THR A 45 -11.10 -8.76 8.58
CA THR A 45 -11.46 -9.09 9.97
C THR A 45 -12.97 -9.02 10.18
N GLU A 46 -13.65 -7.99 9.68
CA GLU A 46 -15.11 -7.88 9.78
C GLU A 46 -15.82 -9.00 9.03
N ILE A 47 -15.37 -9.35 7.82
CA ILE A 47 -15.95 -10.47 7.07
C ILE A 47 -15.78 -11.78 7.83
N THR A 48 -14.57 -12.05 8.35
CA THR A 48 -14.29 -13.26 9.13
C THR A 48 -15.20 -13.35 10.35
N LYS A 49 -15.40 -12.24 11.08
CA LYS A 49 -16.28 -12.19 12.25
C LYS A 49 -17.76 -12.37 11.89
N ASN A 50 -18.22 -11.67 10.86
CA ASN A 50 -19.62 -11.67 10.44
C ASN A 50 -20.08 -13.04 9.93
N GLU A 51 -19.17 -13.80 9.30
CA GLU A 51 -19.48 -15.12 8.75
C GLU A 51 -19.10 -16.28 9.67
N ASP A 52 -18.56 -15.99 10.86
CA ASP A 52 -17.91 -16.97 11.74
C ASP A 52 -16.99 -17.91 10.93
N ALA A 53 -16.11 -17.30 10.13
CA ALA A 53 -15.28 -18.02 9.18
C ALA A 53 -14.19 -18.81 9.91
N GLN A 54 -14.47 -20.10 10.13
CA GLN A 54 -13.54 -21.03 10.78
C GLN A 54 -12.71 -21.83 9.75
N GLY A 55 -11.45 -22.06 10.09
CA GLY A 55 -10.51 -22.85 9.28
C GLY A 55 -9.88 -22.09 8.11
N PHE A 56 -8.78 -22.64 7.61
CA PHE A 56 -7.89 -21.96 6.66
C PHE A 56 -8.60 -21.43 5.41
N ILE A 57 -9.39 -22.28 4.73
CA ILE A 57 -10.04 -21.92 3.46
C ILE A 57 -11.02 -20.75 3.62
N LYS A 58 -11.83 -20.73 4.69
CA LYS A 58 -12.82 -19.67 4.91
C LYS A 58 -12.13 -18.36 5.28
N VAL A 59 -11.11 -18.42 6.15
CA VAL A 59 -10.29 -17.25 6.52
C VAL A 59 -9.55 -16.69 5.30
N GLU A 60 -9.04 -17.56 4.44
CA GLU A 60 -8.39 -17.18 3.18
C GLU A 60 -9.36 -16.43 2.25
N ALA A 61 -10.58 -16.97 2.07
CA ALA A 61 -11.61 -16.32 1.26
C ALA A 61 -12.06 -14.96 1.83
N ALA A 62 -12.12 -14.81 3.16
CA ALA A 62 -12.38 -13.53 3.82
C ALA A 62 -11.23 -12.53 3.58
N ALA A 63 -9.98 -12.98 3.71
CA ALA A 63 -8.78 -12.18 3.44
C ALA A 63 -8.71 -11.68 1.99
N GLN A 64 -9.03 -12.53 1.03
CA GLN A 64 -9.09 -12.15 -0.38
C GLN A 64 -10.19 -11.12 -0.65
N ARG A 65 -11.37 -11.26 -0.01
CA ARG A 65 -12.46 -10.29 -0.14
C ARG A 65 -12.11 -8.93 0.45
N GLY A 66 -11.56 -8.90 1.67
CA GLY A 66 -11.15 -7.64 2.29
C GLY A 66 -10.03 -6.95 1.50
N GLY A 67 -9.05 -7.72 1.01
CA GLY A 67 -8.04 -7.18 0.11
C GLY A 67 -8.60 -6.66 -1.22
N ARG A 68 -9.64 -7.30 -1.80
CA ARG A 68 -10.32 -6.78 -3.01
C ARG A 68 -11.00 -5.45 -2.77
N VAL A 69 -11.68 -5.28 -1.63
CA VAL A 69 -12.31 -3.99 -1.26
C VAL A 69 -11.25 -2.90 -1.18
N ALA A 70 -10.15 -3.14 -0.49
CA ALA A 70 -9.04 -2.19 -0.42
C ALA A 70 -8.38 -1.93 -1.78
N GLY A 71 -8.22 -2.96 -2.61
CA GLY A 71 -7.67 -2.84 -3.95
C GLY A 71 -8.54 -2.00 -4.88
N ASN A 72 -9.87 -2.10 -4.76
CA ASN A 72 -10.81 -1.25 -5.50
C ASN A 72 -10.71 0.21 -5.03
N ALA A 73 -10.72 0.45 -3.71
CA ALA A 73 -10.56 1.79 -3.16
C ALA A 73 -9.23 2.43 -3.56
N ARG A 74 -8.14 1.66 -3.57
CA ARG A 74 -6.82 2.09 -4.05
C ARG A 74 -6.89 2.53 -5.50
N LYS A 75 -7.43 1.69 -6.39
CA LYS A 75 -7.53 1.99 -7.83
C LYS A 75 -8.37 3.23 -8.09
N GLU A 76 -9.46 3.41 -7.35
CA GLU A 76 -10.29 4.61 -7.47
C GLU A 76 -9.51 5.86 -7.04
N THR A 77 -8.78 5.75 -5.93
CA THR A 77 -7.91 6.84 -5.46
C THR A 77 -6.81 7.18 -6.47
N GLU A 78 -6.20 6.17 -7.11
CA GLU A 78 -5.19 6.39 -8.16
C GLU A 78 -5.76 7.13 -9.38
N ARG A 79 -7.02 6.89 -9.74
CA ARG A 79 -7.71 7.60 -10.82
C ARG A 79 -7.93 9.06 -10.47
N GLU A 80 -8.41 9.34 -9.26
CA GLU A 80 -8.63 10.71 -8.77
C GLU A 80 -7.32 11.50 -8.63
N LEU A 81 -6.24 10.84 -8.22
CA LEU A 81 -4.93 11.48 -8.05
C LEU A 81 -4.11 11.57 -9.35
N GLY A 82 -4.49 10.85 -10.41
CA GLY A 82 -3.74 10.78 -11.66
C GLY A 82 -2.35 10.14 -11.54
N ARG A 83 -2.06 9.43 -10.44
CA ARG A 83 -0.76 8.79 -10.18
C ARG A 83 -0.92 7.48 -9.40
N PRO A 84 -0.02 6.51 -9.58
CA PRO A 84 -0.04 5.28 -8.79
C PRO A 84 0.29 5.57 -7.31
N ILE A 85 -0.33 4.81 -6.41
CA ILE A 85 -0.03 4.83 -4.97
C ILE A 85 1.23 4.01 -4.68
N LEU A 86 1.40 2.92 -5.42
CA LEU A 86 2.57 2.06 -5.33
C LEU A 86 3.79 2.79 -5.87
N SER A 87 4.82 2.91 -5.04
CA SER A 87 6.13 3.39 -5.46
C SER A 87 7.20 2.37 -5.08
N GLY A 88 8.11 2.12 -6.01
CA GLY A 88 9.32 1.34 -5.75
C GLY A 88 10.30 2.08 -4.83
N GLU A 89 10.07 3.37 -4.58
CA GLU A 89 10.83 4.15 -3.62
C GLU A 89 10.64 3.59 -2.21
N ASN A 90 11.76 3.45 -1.53
CA ASN A 90 11.81 3.10 -0.13
C ASN A 90 11.60 4.39 0.68
N TYR A 91 10.51 4.43 1.46
CA TYR A 91 10.09 5.61 2.22
C TYR A 91 11.14 6.08 3.25
N LEU A 92 12.05 5.20 3.68
CA LEU A 92 13.11 5.50 4.65
C LEU A 92 14.48 5.74 4.01
N SER A 93 14.68 5.48 2.71
CA SER A 93 15.99 5.66 2.07
C SER A 93 16.27 7.09 1.62
N GLU A 94 15.26 7.96 1.60
CA GLU A 94 15.45 9.38 1.33
C GLU A 94 14.90 10.20 2.50
N PRO A 95 15.73 11.02 3.16
CA PRO A 95 15.24 11.96 4.16
C PRO A 95 14.17 12.84 3.49
N GLU A 96 12.99 12.95 4.09
CA GLU A 96 11.92 13.87 3.62
C GLU A 96 12.44 15.32 3.43
N LYS A 97 13.55 15.67 4.08
CA LYS A 97 14.29 16.93 3.91
C LYS A 97 14.85 17.12 2.50
N ASP A 98 15.26 16.06 1.81
CA ASP A 98 15.89 16.17 0.49
C ASP A 98 14.83 16.25 -0.63
N LYS A 99 13.70 15.55 -0.49
CA LYS A 99 12.53 15.72 -1.38
C LYS A 99 11.92 17.13 -1.31
N ARG A 100 11.85 17.72 -0.12
CA ARG A 100 11.36 19.11 0.06
C ARG A 100 12.30 20.17 -0.48
N LYS A 101 13.60 19.88 -0.64
CA LYS A 101 14.57 20.79 -1.27
C LYS A 101 14.42 20.80 -2.78
N GLN A 102 14.33 19.63 -3.41
CA GLN A 102 14.14 19.52 -4.87
C GLN A 102 12.87 20.22 -5.37
N ILE A 103 11.76 20.14 -4.63
CA ILE A 103 10.51 20.84 -5.00
C ILE A 103 10.64 22.37 -4.89
N LYS A 104 11.50 22.88 -4.00
CA LYS A 104 11.74 24.33 -3.90
C LYS A 104 12.66 24.85 -5.01
N ASP A 105 13.64 24.05 -5.40
CA ASP A 105 14.61 24.44 -6.42
C ASP A 105 13.96 24.50 -7.82
N ASP A 106 13.11 23.53 -8.18
CA ASP A 106 12.40 23.50 -9.49
C ASP A 106 11.40 24.65 -9.68
N HIS A 107 10.83 25.22 -8.61
CA HIS A 107 9.90 26.34 -8.70
C HIS A 107 10.56 27.73 -8.68
N SER A 108 11.88 27.79 -8.44
CA SER A 108 12.63 29.06 -8.43
C SER A 108 13.20 29.46 -9.79
N GLY A 109 13.05 28.62 -10.82
CA GLY A 109 13.54 28.88 -12.19
C GLY A 109 12.50 29.43 -13.17
N ILE A 110 11.27 29.73 -12.73
CA ILE A 110 10.23 30.32 -13.60
C ILE A 110 9.90 31.74 -13.10
N SER A 111 10.89 32.62 -13.16
CA SER A 111 10.67 34.06 -13.10
C SER A 111 11.90 34.78 -13.65
N GLU A 112 11.97 34.85 -14.98
CA GLU A 112 12.56 35.97 -15.72
C GLU A 112 11.52 36.45 -16.73
#